data_AF-A0A1R3RQK6-F1
#
_entry.id   AF-A0A1R3RQK6-F1
#
_cell.length_a   1.000
_cell.length_b   1.000
_cell.length_c   1.000
_cell.angle_alpha   90.00
_cell.angle_beta   90.00
_cell.angle_gamma   90.00
#
_symmetry.space_group_name_H-M   'P 1'
#
loop_
_entity.id
_entity.type
_entity.pdbx_description
1 polymer ?
#
loop_
_entity_poly.entity_id
_entity_poly.type
_entity_poly.pdbx_seq_one_letter_code
_entity_poly.pdbx_strand_id
1 'polypeptide(L)'
;MSDQQTQPSTPRSTTPQPPLSDESSFYGSETEATNLEEQVSAYDVNHYWANIHPHLFTTIQHNRLTTQAASSSPTSKSNTPSSISQTPTTPTRVIVRPDRPSPNEPIQSFLTRLPPSTTPSTTPTGPWIYIQNPTYTAPETNIPKLLTQGKKALDVYEEQKSVLEAQRDAPSTPSKDKGGLTRRLNTLRQNLEKRIFAIARETNIVSGKWMLFVTPDRVDEVWGVVAEATARGQLGTGAKVATATEGIRGRWRGW
;
A
#
# COMPACT_ATOMS: atom_id res chain seq x y z
N MET A 1 -83.93 -9.46 25.08
CA MET A 1 -83.40 -8.16 24.62
C MET A 1 -82.44 -7.66 25.68
N SER A 2 -81.13 -7.87 25.48
CA SER A 2 -80.04 -7.21 26.19
C SER A 2 -78.71 -7.62 25.53
N ASP A 3 -78.23 -6.72 24.68
CA ASP A 3 -76.85 -6.31 24.41
C ASP A 3 -75.70 -7.33 24.52
N GLN A 4 -75.15 -7.68 23.35
CA GLN A 4 -73.75 -8.11 23.21
C GLN A 4 -72.86 -6.87 23.32
N GLN A 5 -72.04 -6.79 24.37
CA GLN A 5 -70.92 -5.86 24.46
C GLN A 5 -69.61 -6.62 24.24
N THR A 6 -69.11 -6.56 23.01
CA THR A 6 -67.82 -7.11 22.59
C THR A 6 -66.69 -6.32 23.26
N GLN A 7 -65.84 -7.01 24.03
CA GLN A 7 -64.62 -6.43 24.59
C GLN A 7 -63.53 -6.27 23.52
N PRO A 8 -62.74 -5.17 23.55
CA PRO A 8 -61.69 -4.93 22.57
C PRO A 8 -60.45 -5.78 22.83
N SER A 9 -59.96 -6.39 21.74
CA SER A 9 -58.74 -7.17 21.66
C SER A 9 -57.52 -6.31 21.96
N THR A 10 -56.71 -6.72 22.93
CA THR A 10 -55.42 -6.12 23.25
C THR A 10 -54.40 -6.46 22.15
N PRO A 11 -53.78 -5.49 21.46
CA PRO A 11 -52.69 -5.80 20.54
C PRO A 11 -51.38 -6.03 21.30
N ARG A 12 -50.71 -7.09 20.88
CA ARG A 12 -49.36 -7.53 21.24
C ARG A 12 -48.37 -6.36 21.21
N SER A 13 -47.71 -6.08 22.34
CA SER A 13 -46.61 -5.14 22.44
C SER A 13 -45.44 -5.57 21.55
N THR A 14 -45.33 -4.95 20.37
CA THR A 14 -44.12 -4.98 19.55
C THR A 14 -43.20 -3.89 20.09
N THR A 15 -42.20 -4.28 20.86
CA THR A 15 -41.09 -3.41 21.26
C THR A 15 -40.39 -2.91 19.98
N PRO A 16 -40.35 -1.61 19.68
CA PRO A 16 -39.54 -1.10 18.60
C PRO A 16 -38.08 -1.31 18.98
N GLN A 17 -37.32 -1.97 18.11
CA GLN A 17 -35.86 -2.00 18.21
C GLN A 17 -35.36 -0.54 18.26
N PRO A 18 -34.42 -0.21 19.17
CA PRO A 18 -33.83 1.12 19.19
C PRO A 18 -33.24 1.42 17.79
N PRO A 19 -33.42 2.65 17.27
CA PRO A 19 -32.75 3.04 16.04
C PRO A 19 -31.26 2.79 16.22
N LEU A 20 -30.64 2.20 15.19
CA LEU A 20 -29.20 1.98 15.10
C LEU A 20 -28.51 3.27 15.57
N SER A 21 -27.85 3.19 16.73
CA SER A 21 -27.10 4.30 17.29
C SER A 21 -26.09 4.75 16.23
N ASP A 22 -26.16 6.02 15.85
CA ASP A 22 -25.35 6.69 14.83
C ASP A 22 -23.87 6.85 15.25
N GLU A 23 -23.40 6.02 16.19
CA GLU A 23 -22.01 6.00 16.65
C GLU A 23 -21.19 5.08 15.74
N SER A 24 -21.36 5.26 14.43
CA SER A 24 -20.51 4.64 13.43
C SER A 24 -19.18 5.41 13.41
N SER A 25 -18.15 4.83 14.01
CA SER A 25 -16.72 5.22 13.85
C SER A 25 -16.21 5.10 12.40
N PHE A 26 -17.10 5.18 11.42
CA PHE A 26 -16.85 5.15 9.98
C PHE A 26 -16.45 6.52 9.45
N TYR A 27 -17.07 7.58 9.96
CA TYR A 27 -16.59 8.94 9.82
C TYR A 27 -15.66 9.15 11.02
N GLY A 28 -14.40 9.52 10.80
CA GLY A 28 -13.45 9.76 11.89
C GLY A 28 -14.02 10.72 12.94
N SER A 29 -13.37 10.81 14.10
CA SER A 29 -13.80 11.73 15.17
C SER A 29 -14.14 13.12 14.63
N GLU A 30 -15.10 13.84 15.23
CA GLU A 30 -15.45 15.21 14.79
C GLU A 30 -14.20 16.10 14.65
N THR A 31 -13.23 15.91 15.55
CA THR A 31 -11.92 16.57 15.52
C THR A 31 -11.09 16.26 14.28
N GLU A 32 -11.15 15.03 13.77
CA GLU A 32 -10.46 14.60 12.56
C GLU A 32 -11.16 15.13 11.31
N ALA A 33 -12.49 15.14 11.28
CA ALA A 33 -13.28 15.73 10.21
C ALA A 33 -12.97 17.23 10.05
N THR A 34 -13.02 18.00 11.14
CA THR A 34 -12.68 19.44 11.12
C THR A 34 -11.23 19.68 10.67
N ASN A 35 -10.29 18.84 11.11
CA ASN A 35 -8.89 18.98 10.72
C ASN A 35 -8.67 18.69 9.21
N LEU A 36 -9.39 17.73 8.65
CA LEU A 36 -9.34 17.41 7.22
C LEU A 36 -9.99 18.52 6.39
N GLU A 37 -11.12 19.06 6.83
CA GLU A 37 -11.79 20.19 6.17
C GLU A 37 -10.90 21.44 6.15
N GLU A 38 -10.22 21.76 7.25
CA GLU A 38 -9.24 22.84 7.32
C GLU A 38 -8.08 22.61 6.33
N GLN A 39 -7.54 21.39 6.29
CA GLN A 39 -6.47 21.02 5.35
C GLN A 39 -6.91 21.15 3.88
N VAL A 40 -8.13 20.73 3.54
CA VAL A 40 -8.68 20.86 2.18
C VAL A 40 -8.89 22.32 1.83
N SER A 41 -9.38 23.14 2.76
CA SER A 41 -9.59 24.58 2.53
C SER A 41 -8.29 25.35 2.26
N ALA A 42 -7.19 24.91 2.87
CA ALA A 42 -5.86 25.49 2.69
C ALA A 42 -5.11 24.96 1.47
N TYR A 43 -5.59 23.89 0.83
CA TYR A 43 -4.89 23.23 -0.26
C TYR A 43 -5.19 23.89 -1.62
N ASP A 44 -4.20 24.58 -2.20
CA ASP A 44 -4.32 25.13 -3.54
C ASP A 44 -4.10 24.05 -4.61
N VAL A 45 -5.23 23.58 -5.15
CA VAL A 45 -5.27 22.60 -6.24
C VAL A 45 -4.52 23.10 -7.47
N ASN A 46 -4.67 24.38 -7.84
CA ASN A 46 -4.05 24.92 -9.04
C ASN A 46 -2.53 24.98 -8.90
N HIS A 47 -2.03 25.41 -7.75
CA HIS A 47 -0.60 25.43 -7.46
C HIS A 47 0.02 24.03 -7.56
N TYR A 48 -0.63 23.02 -6.98
CA TYR A 48 -0.16 21.65 -7.09
C TYR A 48 -0.07 21.17 -8.54
N TRP A 49 -1.13 21.33 -9.33
CA TRP A 49 -1.16 20.84 -10.71
C TRP A 49 -0.24 21.61 -11.66
N ALA A 50 -0.02 22.91 -11.41
CA ALA A 50 0.83 23.75 -12.26
C ALA A 50 2.32 23.64 -11.90
N ASN A 51 2.65 23.60 -10.61
CA ASN A 51 4.03 23.82 -10.14
C ASN A 51 4.68 22.60 -9.49
N ILE A 52 3.90 21.61 -9.03
CA ILE A 52 4.42 20.41 -8.36
C ILE A 52 4.27 19.20 -9.27
N HIS A 53 3.05 18.92 -9.72
CA HIS A 53 2.68 17.72 -10.46
C HIS A 53 3.53 17.46 -11.73
N PRO A 54 3.87 18.46 -12.58
CA PRO A 54 4.68 18.23 -13.78
C PRO A 54 6.11 17.76 -13.50
N HIS A 55 6.63 18.04 -12.31
CA HIS A 55 8.00 17.76 -11.92
C HIS A 55 8.14 16.48 -11.07
N LEU A 56 7.03 15.82 -10.75
CA LEU A 56 7.04 14.53 -10.06
C LEU A 56 7.59 13.43 -10.98
N PHE A 57 8.46 12.58 -10.43
CA PHE A 57 9.10 11.50 -11.18
C PHE A 57 8.08 10.52 -11.77
N THR A 58 7.02 10.20 -11.03
CA THR A 58 5.92 9.35 -11.47
C THR A 58 5.19 9.95 -12.68
N THR A 59 4.89 11.25 -12.65
CA THR A 59 4.29 11.98 -13.78
C THR A 59 5.20 11.96 -15.00
N ILE A 60 6.49 12.21 -14.82
CA ILE A 60 7.47 12.20 -15.91
C ILE A 60 7.59 10.79 -16.52
N GLN A 61 7.59 9.74 -15.69
CA GLN A 61 7.61 8.36 -16.17
C GLN A 61 6.31 7.98 -16.88
N HIS A 62 5.16 8.34 -16.32
CA HIS A 62 3.85 8.12 -16.94
C HIS A 62 3.81 8.77 -18.33
N ASN A 63 4.14 10.05 -18.44
CA ASN A 63 4.15 10.75 -19.72
C ASN A 63 5.08 10.09 -20.74
N ARG A 64 6.28 9.66 -20.33
CA ARG A 64 7.19 8.91 -21.20
C ARG A 64 6.61 7.59 -21.70
N LEU A 65 5.99 6.81 -20.82
CA LEU A 65 5.34 5.55 -21.17
C LEU A 65 4.12 5.77 -22.07
N THR A 66 3.31 6.79 -21.80
CA THR A 66 2.16 7.15 -22.62
C THR A 66 2.58 7.64 -24.01
N THR A 67 3.62 8.47 -24.12
CA THR A 67 4.17 8.89 -25.42
C THR A 67 4.73 7.70 -26.20
N GLN A 68 5.36 6.73 -25.53
CA GLN A 68 5.83 5.49 -26.16
C GLN A 68 4.67 4.57 -26.58
N ALA A 69 3.63 4.43 -25.75
CA ALA A 69 2.46 3.62 -26.05
C ALA A 69 1.61 4.21 -27.20
N ALA A 70 1.51 5.55 -27.28
CA ALA A 70 0.83 6.24 -28.38
C ALA A 70 1.52 6.02 -29.75
N SER A 71 2.79 5.60 -29.76
CA SER A 71 3.52 5.24 -30.99
C SER A 71 3.35 3.77 -31.41
N SER A 72 2.59 2.96 -30.65
CA SER A 72 2.38 1.54 -30.93
C SER A 72 0.91 1.15 -30.71
N SER A 73 0.08 1.27 -31.75
CA SER A 73 -1.26 0.67 -31.77
C SER A 73 -1.16 -0.85 -31.93
N PRO A 74 -1.96 -1.66 -31.21
CA PRO A 74 -3.09 -2.29 -31.91
C PRO A 74 -4.37 -2.50 -31.08
N THR A 75 -5.47 -2.49 -31.85
CA THR A 75 -6.82 -2.97 -31.62
C THR A 75 -6.91 -4.46 -31.28
N SER A 76 -7.83 -4.85 -30.37
CA SER A 76 -9.04 -5.64 -30.70
C SER A 76 -9.70 -6.33 -29.50
N LYS A 77 -11.01 -6.52 -29.66
CA LYS A 77 -12.06 -6.96 -28.73
C LYS A 77 -12.14 -8.49 -28.60
N SER A 78 -12.85 -8.99 -27.57
CA SER A 78 -13.82 -10.13 -27.58
C SER A 78 -13.84 -10.86 -26.22
N ASN A 79 -14.87 -10.66 -25.39
CA ASN A 79 -16.08 -11.49 -25.20
C ASN A 79 -15.91 -12.71 -24.26
N THR A 80 -16.53 -12.59 -23.08
CA THR A 80 -16.94 -13.65 -22.15
C THR A 80 -18.19 -14.38 -22.70
N PRO A 81 -18.45 -15.65 -22.34
CA PRO A 81 -19.37 -15.87 -21.21
C PRO A 81 -19.06 -17.10 -20.32
N SER A 82 -19.61 -16.99 -19.11
CA SER A 82 -19.56 -17.93 -17.98
C SER A 82 -20.28 -19.26 -18.22
N SER A 83 -19.90 -20.30 -17.48
CA SER A 83 -20.80 -21.42 -17.14
C SER A 83 -20.47 -22.02 -15.77
N ILE A 84 -21.51 -22.59 -15.17
CA ILE A 84 -21.87 -22.70 -13.75
C ILE A 84 -21.58 -24.08 -13.16
N SER A 85 -21.49 -24.11 -11.82
CA SER A 85 -21.75 -25.23 -10.89
C SER A 85 -20.71 -26.33 -10.69
N GLN A 86 -20.26 -26.47 -9.45
CA GLN A 86 -20.76 -27.54 -8.55
C GLN A 86 -20.27 -27.34 -7.10
N THR A 87 -21.19 -27.59 -6.15
CA THR A 87 -20.95 -27.76 -4.71
C THR A 87 -20.10 -28.99 -4.43
N PRO A 88 -19.36 -29.04 -3.31
CA PRO A 88 -19.71 -30.08 -2.31
C PRO A 88 -19.42 -29.73 -0.83
N THR A 89 -20.28 -30.30 0.02
CA THR A 89 -20.09 -30.82 1.39
C THR A 89 -18.90 -30.34 2.23
N THR A 90 -19.23 -29.78 3.40
CA THR A 90 -18.32 -29.31 4.45
C THR A 90 -17.81 -30.46 5.33
N PRO A 91 -16.53 -30.87 5.24
CA PRO A 91 -15.75 -31.23 6.42
C PRO A 91 -15.23 -29.94 7.04
N THR A 92 -15.03 -29.89 8.37
CA THR A 92 -14.44 -28.76 9.09
C THR A 92 -13.13 -28.34 8.42
N ARG A 93 -13.22 -27.35 7.54
CA ARG A 93 -12.14 -26.94 6.64
C ARG A 93 -11.16 -26.16 7.48
N VAL A 94 -10.00 -26.76 7.75
CA VAL A 94 -8.83 -26.01 8.23
C VAL A 94 -8.66 -24.85 7.25
N ILE A 95 -8.89 -23.62 7.71
CA ILE A 95 -8.78 -22.42 6.88
C ILE A 95 -7.28 -22.19 6.65
N VAL A 96 -6.73 -22.89 5.66
CA VAL A 96 -5.37 -22.66 5.17
C VAL A 96 -5.38 -21.30 4.50
N ARG A 97 -4.61 -20.36 5.04
CA ARG A 97 -4.43 -19.07 4.40
C ARG A 97 -3.65 -19.27 3.09
N PRO A 98 -4.10 -18.68 1.97
CA PRO A 98 -3.54 -18.98 0.67
C PRO A 98 -2.14 -18.40 0.44
N ASP A 99 -1.70 -17.45 1.28
CA ASP A 99 -0.51 -16.63 1.09
C ASP A 99 0.56 -16.77 2.18
N ARG A 100 0.33 -17.59 3.21
CA ARG A 100 1.23 -17.69 4.37
C ARG A 100 1.14 -19.08 5.03
N PRO A 101 2.07 -19.42 5.95
CA PRO A 101 2.00 -20.66 6.70
C PRO A 101 0.73 -20.71 7.57
N SER A 102 0.13 -21.88 7.67
CA SER A 102 -0.91 -22.14 8.68
C SER A 102 -0.25 -22.31 10.07
N PRO A 103 -0.96 -22.07 11.18
CA PRO A 103 -0.36 -22.10 12.53
C PRO A 103 0.44 -23.37 12.88
N ASN A 104 0.03 -24.52 12.36
CA ASN A 104 0.67 -25.83 12.60
C ASN A 104 1.29 -26.43 11.33
N GLU A 105 1.50 -25.63 10.28
CA GLU A 105 2.10 -26.10 9.04
C GLU A 105 3.63 -26.13 9.16
N PRO A 106 4.29 -27.28 8.94
CA PRO A 106 5.74 -27.33 8.86
C PRO A 106 6.25 -26.40 7.77
N ILE A 107 7.34 -25.68 8.05
CA ILE A 107 7.88 -24.69 7.11
C ILE A 107 8.18 -25.28 5.73
N GLN A 108 8.67 -26.52 5.69
CA GLN A 108 8.95 -27.22 4.43
C GLN A 108 7.68 -27.48 3.62
N SER A 109 6.58 -27.86 4.29
CA SER A 109 5.28 -28.04 3.64
C SER A 109 4.78 -26.72 3.04
N PHE A 110 4.92 -25.62 3.78
CA PHE A 110 4.60 -24.28 3.28
C PHE A 110 5.42 -23.91 2.03
N LEU A 111 6.73 -24.12 2.06
CA LEU A 111 7.62 -23.81 0.92
C LEU A 111 7.29 -24.66 -0.31
N THR A 112 6.96 -25.95 -0.12
CA THR A 112 6.55 -26.82 -1.23
C THR A 112 5.19 -26.45 -1.80
N ARG A 113 4.28 -25.94 -0.97
CA ARG A 113 2.92 -25.54 -1.36
C ARG A 113 2.92 -24.23 -2.14
N LEU A 114 3.81 -23.29 -1.80
CA LEU A 114 3.89 -21.96 -2.40
C LEU A 114 5.31 -21.62 -2.88
N PRO A 115 5.81 -22.24 -3.97
CA PRO A 115 7.05 -21.82 -4.61
C PRO A 115 6.82 -20.46 -5.29
N PRO A 116 7.57 -19.39 -4.95
CA PRO A 116 7.38 -18.08 -5.55
C PRO A 116 7.50 -18.06 -7.08
N SER A 117 8.38 -18.89 -7.65
CA SER A 117 8.63 -18.95 -9.09
C SER A 117 7.45 -19.49 -9.91
N THR A 118 6.60 -20.33 -9.31
CA THR A 118 5.48 -20.99 -10.00
C THR A 118 4.11 -20.56 -9.50
N THR A 119 4.02 -19.97 -8.31
CA THR A 119 2.75 -19.48 -7.76
C THR A 119 2.29 -18.27 -8.57
N PRO A 120 1.17 -18.32 -9.31
CA PRO A 120 0.74 -17.20 -10.13
C PRO A 120 0.09 -16.10 -9.30
N SER A 121 0.37 -14.84 -9.64
CA SER A 121 -0.19 -13.67 -8.94
C SER A 121 -1.72 -13.52 -9.10
N THR A 122 -2.31 -14.22 -10.07
CA THR A 122 -3.75 -14.22 -10.39
C THR A 122 -4.55 -15.24 -9.56
N THR A 123 -3.87 -16.12 -8.83
CA THR A 123 -4.52 -17.09 -7.93
C THR A 123 -5.01 -16.43 -6.63
N PRO A 124 -5.82 -17.12 -5.80
CA PRO A 124 -6.22 -16.62 -4.49
C PRO A 124 -5.06 -16.28 -3.53
N THR A 125 -3.84 -16.75 -3.80
CA THR A 125 -2.62 -16.33 -3.08
C THR A 125 -2.29 -14.85 -3.30
N GLY A 126 -2.61 -14.31 -4.48
CA GLY A 126 -2.34 -12.92 -4.83
C GLY A 126 -0.87 -12.62 -5.12
N PRO A 127 -0.46 -11.34 -5.08
CA PRO A 127 0.86 -10.89 -5.54
C PRO A 127 2.02 -11.17 -4.56
N TRP A 128 1.74 -11.64 -3.35
CA TRP A 128 2.75 -11.76 -2.30
C TRP A 128 2.53 -13.03 -1.47
N ILE A 129 3.64 -13.72 -1.18
CA ILE A 129 3.70 -14.77 -0.16
C ILE A 129 4.38 -14.16 1.07
N TYR A 130 3.85 -14.45 2.26
CA TYR A 130 4.28 -13.86 3.52
C TYR A 130 4.76 -14.90 4.51
N ILE A 131 5.71 -14.49 5.35
CA ILE A 131 6.08 -15.20 6.55
C ILE A 131 6.36 -14.23 7.68
N GLN A 132 5.89 -14.55 8.87
CA GLN A 132 6.05 -13.73 10.06
C GLN A 132 6.99 -14.44 11.03
N ASN A 133 7.80 -13.67 11.73
CA ASN A 133 8.59 -14.18 12.83
C ASN A 133 7.67 -14.37 14.05
N PRO A 134 7.49 -15.60 14.56
CA PRO A 134 6.58 -15.87 15.68
C PRO A 134 7.05 -15.25 17.00
N THR A 135 8.33 -14.92 17.15
CA THR A 135 8.89 -14.33 18.37
C THR A 135 8.92 -12.81 18.33
N TYR A 136 8.54 -12.18 17.21
CA TYR A 136 8.58 -10.73 17.08
C TYR A 136 7.43 -10.08 17.84
N THR A 137 7.76 -9.12 18.70
CA THR A 137 6.79 -8.25 19.36
C THR A 137 6.92 -6.85 18.79
N ALA A 138 5.81 -6.28 18.30
CA ALA A 138 5.83 -4.93 17.75
C ALA A 138 6.03 -3.90 18.88
N PRO A 139 6.97 -2.95 18.71
CA PRO A 139 7.10 -1.85 19.67
C PRO A 139 5.90 -0.91 19.57
N GLU A 140 5.61 -0.19 20.66
CA GLU A 140 4.69 0.93 20.61
C GLU A 140 5.26 2.04 19.72
N THR A 141 4.45 2.52 18.78
CA THR A 141 4.85 3.51 17.78
C THR A 141 3.77 4.56 17.58
N ASN A 142 4.17 5.77 17.19
CA ASN A 142 3.23 6.85 16.86
C ASN A 142 3.19 7.08 15.35
N ILE A 143 2.51 6.17 14.64
CA ILE A 143 2.33 6.22 13.19
C ILE A 143 1.65 7.52 12.73
N PRO A 144 0.54 7.98 13.34
CA PRO A 144 -0.12 9.21 12.93
C PRO A 144 0.82 10.42 12.95
N LYS A 145 1.58 10.60 14.04
CA LYS A 145 2.54 11.71 14.15
C LYS A 145 3.63 11.65 13.08
N LEU A 146 4.16 10.47 12.76
CA LEU A 146 5.15 10.31 11.69
C LEU A 146 4.55 10.73 10.35
N LEU A 147 3.33 10.29 10.04
CA LEU A 147 2.66 10.61 8.79
C LEU A 147 2.41 12.13 8.68
N THR A 148 1.82 12.75 9.70
CA THR A 148 1.53 14.19 9.68
C THR A 148 2.80 15.03 9.58
N GLN A 149 3.79 14.79 10.44
CA GLN A 149 5.01 15.61 10.45
C GLN A 149 5.93 15.29 9.27
N GLY A 150 6.01 14.02 8.86
CA GLY A 150 6.79 13.57 7.72
C GLY A 150 6.24 14.12 6.41
N LYS A 151 4.92 14.09 6.22
CA LYS A 151 4.25 14.70 5.06
C LYS A 151 4.52 16.21 5.01
N LYS A 152 4.30 16.93 6.12
CA LYS A 152 4.61 18.37 6.19
C LYS A 152 6.07 18.68 5.83
N ALA A 153 7.02 17.86 6.30
CA ALA A 153 8.42 18.03 5.94
C ALA A 153 8.69 17.79 4.45
N LEU A 154 8.01 16.81 3.85
CA LEU A 154 8.09 16.52 2.42
C LEU A 154 7.48 17.64 1.58
N ASP A 155 6.30 18.14 1.94
CA ASP A 155 5.62 19.23 1.23
C ASP A 155 6.50 20.49 1.18
N VAL A 156 7.12 20.86 2.31
CA VAL A 156 8.07 21.99 2.37
C VAL A 156 9.29 21.76 1.48
N TYR A 157 9.80 20.54 1.44
CA TYR A 157 10.92 20.18 0.57
C TYR A 157 10.53 20.27 -0.90
N GLU A 158 9.36 19.75 -1.29
CA GLU A 158 8.88 19.77 -2.67
C GLU A 158 8.70 21.19 -3.19
N GLU A 159 8.11 22.07 -2.36
CA GLU A 159 7.97 23.49 -2.68
C GLU A 159 9.34 24.17 -2.88
N GLN A 160 10.27 24.01 -1.93
CA GLN A 160 11.60 24.61 -2.03
C GLN A 160 12.42 24.03 -3.19
N LYS A 161 12.24 22.74 -3.48
CA LYS A 161 12.88 22.07 -4.60
C LYS A 161 12.37 22.64 -5.93
N SER A 162 11.05 22.81 -6.10
CA SER A 162 10.47 23.33 -7.35
C SER A 162 11.01 24.72 -7.67
N VAL A 163 11.08 25.60 -6.66
CA VAL A 163 11.62 26.97 -6.80
C VAL A 163 13.10 26.93 -7.23
N LEU A 164 13.92 26.09 -6.61
CA LEU A 164 15.34 25.98 -6.95
C LEU A 164 15.57 25.34 -8.32
N GLU A 165 14.76 24.36 -8.73
CA GLU A 165 14.81 23.76 -10.05
C GLU A 165 14.39 24.77 -11.13
N ALA A 166 13.31 25.52 -10.92
CA ALA A 166 12.88 26.58 -11.82
C ALA A 166 13.96 27.66 -12.00
N GLN A 167 14.62 28.08 -10.91
CA GLN A 167 15.74 29.02 -10.98
C GLN A 167 16.94 28.44 -11.74
N ARG A 168 17.26 27.16 -11.56
CA ARG A 168 18.39 26.52 -12.25
C ARG A 168 18.15 26.39 -13.75
N ASP A 169 16.91 26.07 -14.11
CA ASP A 169 16.52 25.73 -15.48
C ASP A 169 16.06 26.96 -16.28
N ALA A 170 15.86 28.11 -15.62
CA ALA A 170 15.58 29.37 -16.27
C ALA A 170 16.68 29.74 -17.29
N PRO A 171 16.30 30.20 -18.50
CA PRO A 171 17.26 30.55 -19.55
C PRO A 171 18.14 31.76 -19.19
N SER A 172 17.69 32.59 -18.25
CA SER A 172 18.44 33.73 -17.73
C SER A 172 19.56 33.34 -16.76
N THR A 173 19.59 32.11 -16.26
CA THR A 173 20.54 31.68 -15.22
C THR A 173 21.89 31.31 -15.82
N PRO A 174 22.98 32.02 -15.46
CA PRO A 174 24.32 31.72 -15.97
C PRO A 174 24.81 30.33 -15.56
N SER A 175 25.55 29.65 -16.45
CA SER A 175 26.10 28.31 -16.19
C SER A 175 26.94 28.22 -14.92
N LYS A 176 27.65 29.29 -14.55
CA LYS A 176 28.43 29.38 -13.31
C LYS A 176 27.56 29.27 -12.04
N ASP A 177 26.31 29.72 -12.09
CA ASP A 177 25.41 29.78 -10.93
C ASP A 177 24.60 28.48 -10.78
N LYS A 178 24.43 27.71 -11.87
CA LYS A 178 23.76 26.40 -11.86
C LYS A 178 24.46 25.38 -10.95
N GLY A 179 25.79 25.44 -10.83
CA GLY A 179 26.54 24.59 -9.91
C GLY A 179 26.18 24.87 -8.44
N GLY A 180 26.05 26.15 -8.08
CA GLY A 180 25.63 26.57 -6.74
C GLY A 180 24.21 26.14 -6.40
N LEU A 181 23.27 26.28 -7.34
CA LEU A 181 21.89 25.81 -7.20
C LEU A 181 21.80 24.29 -7.04
N THR A 182 22.58 23.53 -7.82
CA THR A 182 22.67 22.07 -7.67
C THR A 182 23.16 21.66 -6.28
N ARG A 183 24.16 22.37 -5.73
CA ARG A 183 24.65 22.12 -4.36
C ARG A 183 23.58 22.43 -3.30
N ARG A 184 22.79 23.50 -3.50
CA ARG A 184 21.66 23.83 -2.61
C ARG A 184 20.59 22.74 -2.65
N LEU A 185 20.23 22.22 -3.83
CA LEU A 185 19.32 21.08 -3.97
C LEU A 185 19.81 19.84 -3.20
N ASN A 186 21.10 19.52 -3.30
CA ASN A 186 21.68 18.42 -2.52
C ASN A 186 21.61 18.67 -1.00
N THR A 187 21.85 19.91 -0.57
CA THR A 187 21.75 20.30 0.84
C THR A 187 20.31 20.21 1.35
N LEU A 188 19.35 20.64 0.53
CA LEU A 188 17.91 20.52 0.77
C LEU A 188 17.52 19.06 1.03
N ARG A 189 17.97 18.15 0.16
CA ARG A 189 17.73 16.71 0.29
C ARG A 189 18.31 16.15 1.59
N GLN A 190 19.55 16.50 1.92
CA GLN A 190 20.20 16.04 3.15
C GLN A 190 19.50 16.57 4.41
N ASN A 191 18.98 17.80 4.37
CA ASN A 191 18.23 18.37 5.49
C ASN A 191 16.87 17.69 5.67
N LEU A 192 16.16 17.39 4.57
CA LEU A 192 14.93 16.60 4.62
C LEU A 192 15.20 15.21 5.24
N GLU A 193 16.25 14.52 4.76
CA GLU A 193 16.65 13.21 5.27
C GLU A 193 16.89 13.22 6.79
N LYS A 194 17.69 14.19 7.27
CA LYS A 194 17.93 14.40 8.71
C LYS A 194 16.63 14.66 9.47
N ARG A 195 15.72 15.46 8.90
CA ARG A 195 14.45 15.79 9.54
C ARG A 195 13.54 14.56 9.65
N ILE A 196 13.41 13.77 8.58
CA ILE A 196 12.65 12.52 8.59
C ILE A 196 13.22 11.54 9.60
N PHE A 197 14.56 11.39 9.67
CA PHE A 197 15.18 10.53 10.69
C PHE A 197 14.94 11.02 12.13
N ALA A 198 14.95 12.32 12.37
CA ALA A 198 14.61 12.86 13.68
C ALA A 198 13.17 12.52 14.07
N ILE A 199 12.21 12.70 13.16
CA ILE A 199 10.79 12.37 13.39
C ILE A 199 10.63 10.88 13.62
N ALA A 200 11.27 10.03 12.81
CA ALA A 200 11.23 8.58 12.94
C ALA A 200 11.73 8.09 14.32
N ARG A 201 12.81 8.68 14.83
CA ARG A 201 13.32 8.40 16.18
C ARG A 201 12.36 8.87 17.27
N GLU A 202 11.76 10.05 17.09
CA GLU A 202 10.80 10.62 18.04
C GLU A 202 9.50 9.77 18.12
N THR A 203 9.07 9.18 17.01
CA THR A 203 7.86 8.35 16.93
C THR A 203 8.10 6.86 17.17
N ASN A 204 9.35 6.48 17.46
CA ASN A 204 9.82 5.10 17.62
C ASN A 204 9.64 4.22 16.35
N ILE A 205 9.55 4.83 15.16
CA ILE A 205 9.43 4.13 13.88
C ILE A 205 10.80 4.10 13.23
N VAL A 206 11.68 3.28 13.79
CA VAL A 206 13.07 3.13 13.36
C VAL A 206 13.32 1.85 12.56
N SER A 207 12.26 1.08 12.29
CA SER A 207 12.33 -0.13 11.49
C SER A 207 12.39 0.17 9.99
N GLY A 208 13.04 -0.73 9.27
CA GLY A 208 13.15 -0.67 7.81
C GLY A 208 12.95 -2.04 7.19
N LYS A 209 13.23 -2.15 5.89
CA LYS A 209 13.22 -3.42 5.16
C LYS A 209 14.42 -3.52 4.24
N TRP A 210 15.03 -4.70 4.22
CA TRP A 210 15.98 -5.07 3.18
C TRP A 210 15.24 -5.44 1.91
N MET A 211 15.77 -5.02 0.76
CA MET A 211 15.22 -5.31 -0.56
C MET A 211 16.24 -6.15 -1.34
N LEU A 212 15.81 -7.31 -1.82
CA LEU A 212 16.61 -8.21 -2.65
C LEU A 212 15.89 -8.41 -3.98
N PHE A 213 16.64 -8.38 -5.09
CA PHE A 213 16.14 -8.62 -6.44
C PHE A 213 16.79 -9.89 -6.98
N VAL A 214 16.12 -11.03 -6.76
CA VAL A 214 16.60 -12.36 -7.12
C VAL A 214 16.03 -12.75 -8.48
N THR A 215 16.81 -13.49 -9.27
CA THR A 215 16.35 -14.00 -10.57
C THR A 215 15.30 -15.11 -10.37
N PRO A 216 14.37 -15.32 -11.33
CA PRO A 216 13.29 -16.30 -11.19
C PRO A 216 13.75 -17.75 -10.98
N ASP A 217 14.95 -18.11 -11.47
CA ASP A 217 15.54 -19.44 -11.31
C ASP A 217 16.09 -19.70 -9.89
N ARG A 218 16.37 -18.65 -9.12
CA ARG A 218 16.93 -18.73 -7.76
C ARG A 218 15.99 -18.26 -6.65
N VAL A 219 14.84 -17.70 -7.02
CA VAL A 219 13.92 -17.08 -6.05
C VAL A 219 13.41 -18.09 -5.01
N ASP A 220 13.17 -19.33 -5.41
CA ASP A 220 12.66 -20.38 -4.50
C ASP A 220 13.72 -20.79 -3.46
N GLU A 221 14.98 -20.94 -3.90
CA GLU A 221 16.13 -21.24 -3.03
C GLU A 221 16.33 -20.14 -1.99
N VAL A 222 16.44 -18.89 -2.46
CA VAL A 222 16.68 -17.73 -1.58
C VAL A 222 15.48 -17.51 -0.64
N TRP A 223 14.26 -17.65 -1.16
CA TRP A 223 13.06 -17.56 -0.34
C TRP A 223 13.02 -18.64 0.74
N GLY A 224 13.39 -19.88 0.43
CA GLY A 224 13.48 -20.96 1.41
C GLY A 224 14.37 -20.59 2.59
N VAL A 225 15.58 -20.10 2.32
CA VAL A 225 16.53 -19.65 3.37
C VAL A 225 15.94 -18.52 4.21
N VAL A 226 15.40 -17.49 3.57
CA VAL A 226 14.82 -16.33 4.27
C VAL A 226 13.60 -16.74 5.10
N ALA A 227 12.73 -17.58 4.56
CA ALA A 227 11.53 -18.05 5.23
C ALA A 227 11.86 -18.93 6.43
N GLU A 228 12.77 -19.88 6.29
CA GLU A 228 13.24 -20.69 7.42
C GLU A 228 13.86 -19.85 8.53
N ALA A 229 14.78 -18.95 8.18
CA ALA A 229 15.43 -18.09 9.17
C ALA A 229 14.42 -17.15 9.86
N THR A 230 13.41 -16.66 9.13
CA THR A 230 12.32 -15.87 9.71
C THR A 230 11.44 -16.70 10.65
N ALA A 231 11.09 -17.92 10.27
CA ALA A 231 10.29 -18.84 11.09
C ALA A 231 11.01 -19.24 12.39
N ARG A 232 12.34 -19.36 12.34
CA ARG A 232 13.20 -19.62 13.52
C ARG A 232 13.47 -18.37 14.37
N GLY A 233 12.93 -17.22 14.00
CA GLY A 233 13.13 -15.96 14.70
C GLY A 233 14.53 -15.35 14.57
N GLN A 234 15.31 -15.79 13.57
CA GLN A 234 16.68 -15.32 13.32
C GLN A 234 16.74 -14.08 12.43
N LEU A 235 15.65 -13.78 11.72
CA LEU A 235 15.45 -12.54 10.98
C LEU A 235 14.40 -11.66 11.67
N GLY A 236 14.24 -10.42 11.22
CA GLY A 236 13.39 -9.40 11.84
C GLY A 236 11.90 -9.74 11.89
N THR A 237 11.03 -8.74 11.74
CA THR A 237 9.57 -8.89 11.92
C THR A 237 8.92 -9.94 11.01
N GLY A 238 9.38 -10.03 9.78
CA GLY A 238 8.79 -10.89 8.77
C GLY A 238 9.42 -10.66 7.41
N ALA A 239 9.06 -11.49 6.46
CA ALA A 239 9.49 -11.39 5.07
C ALA A 239 8.30 -11.58 4.13
N LYS A 240 8.45 -11.07 2.91
CA LYS A 240 7.52 -11.32 1.83
C LYS A 240 8.25 -11.44 0.50
N VAL A 241 7.71 -12.24 -0.39
CA VAL A 241 8.25 -12.44 -1.74
C VAL A 241 7.12 -12.32 -2.76
N ALA A 242 7.45 -11.74 -3.92
CA ALA A 242 6.48 -11.59 -5.00
C ALA A 242 6.18 -12.94 -5.64
N THR A 243 4.94 -13.14 -6.06
CA THR A 243 4.53 -14.31 -6.85
C THR A 243 4.85 -14.12 -8.33
N ALA A 244 4.86 -15.21 -9.09
CA ALA A 244 5.12 -15.20 -10.52
C ALA A 244 4.05 -14.37 -11.25
N THR A 245 4.50 -13.35 -11.98
CA THR A 245 3.63 -12.57 -12.85
C THR A 245 3.34 -13.38 -14.11
N GLU A 246 2.07 -13.65 -14.41
CA GLU A 246 1.70 -14.22 -15.72
C GLU A 246 2.07 -13.22 -16.83
N GLY A 247 2.98 -13.61 -17.73
CA GLY A 247 3.31 -12.82 -18.93
C GLY A 247 4.79 -12.49 -19.17
N ILE A 248 5.72 -12.87 -18.27
CA ILE A 248 7.17 -12.75 -18.52
C ILE A 248 7.82 -14.14 -18.61
N ARG A 249 7.19 -15.07 -19.34
CA ARG A 249 7.95 -16.14 -20.00
C ARG A 249 8.34 -15.63 -21.37
N GLY A 250 9.54 -15.03 -21.48
CA GLY A 250 10.18 -14.84 -22.80
C GLY A 250 10.58 -13.44 -23.22
N ARG A 251 10.78 -12.46 -22.32
CA ARG A 251 11.48 -11.23 -22.71
C ARG A 251 12.49 -10.78 -21.67
N TRP A 252 13.67 -11.40 -21.73
CA TRP A 252 14.90 -10.79 -21.25
C TRP A 252 15.06 -9.44 -21.96
N ARG A 253 14.88 -8.34 -21.23
CA ARG A 253 15.54 -7.10 -21.58
C ARG A 253 16.68 -6.96 -20.58
N GLY A 254 17.88 -7.17 -21.09
CA GLY A 254 19.11 -6.86 -20.38
C GLY A 254 19.11 -5.40 -19.94
N TRP A 255 19.81 -5.19 -18.83
CA TRP A 255 20.15 -3.89 -18.27
C TRP A 255 20.84 -2.99 -19.29
#